data_AF-A0A1X0D4K6-F1
#
_entry.id   AF-A0A1X0D4K6-F1
#
_cell.length_a   1.000
_cell.length_b   1.000
_cell.length_c   1.000
_cell.angle_alpha   90.00
_cell.angle_beta   90.00
_cell.angle_gamma   90.00
#
_symmetry.space_group_name_H-M   'P 1'
#
loop_
_entity.id
_entity.type
_entity.pdbx_description
1 polymer ?
#
loop_
_entity_poly.entity_id
_entity_poly.type
_entity_poly.pdbx_seq_one_letter_code
_entity_poly.pdbx_strand_id
1 'polypeptide(L)'
;MGEATTALNRVLTELNARNDLIQRDWRSFKRFNDTYAGAAQNILTILDSFNTTSETLVRQSSALDVLLMNAIGFGDAATDLLATNKDNLKSVAHLLAPTADLLFEYSPTFTCMLVGTTNNLKDGAYSAFGGADGRSLQFDVALLPGNDPYRFPDNLPIVAAKGGPGGKPSCGSLPDVSKNFPVRQLITNTGWGTGLDARPNPGIGYPCAANWFPVTRAVPERPGVSECLPGPAIGPSAGPDTPPYGAPMYAPGGQALWPGVSPAGPEPGPVRPEENGQSPP
;
A
#
# COMPACT_ATOMS: atom_id res chain seq x y z
N MET A 1 -112.54 51.05 29.43
CA MET A 1 -112.28 49.81 28.66
C MET A 1 -111.81 50.04 27.21
N GLY A 2 -111.98 51.23 26.62
CA GLY A 2 -111.44 51.51 25.28
C GLY A 2 -109.92 51.70 25.22
N GLU A 3 -109.32 52.41 26.19
CA GLU A 3 -107.88 52.73 26.17
C GLU A 3 -106.95 51.52 26.23
N ALA A 4 -107.27 50.49 27.02
CA ALA A 4 -106.45 49.28 27.11
C ALA A 4 -106.43 48.51 25.78
N THR A 5 -107.55 48.47 25.06
CA THR A 5 -107.66 47.82 23.75
C THR A 5 -106.94 48.64 22.67
N THR A 6 -107.02 49.97 22.71
CA THR A 6 -106.27 50.84 21.79
C THR A 6 -104.77 50.80 22.05
N ALA A 7 -104.34 50.76 23.32
CA ALA A 7 -102.94 50.63 23.71
C ALA A 7 -102.38 49.27 23.29
N LEU A 8 -103.12 48.18 23.51
CA LEU A 8 -102.73 46.84 23.07
C LEU A 8 -102.64 46.75 21.53
N ASN A 9 -103.60 47.35 20.80
CA ASN A 9 -103.54 47.40 19.34
C ASN A 9 -102.33 48.20 18.83
N ARG A 10 -101.99 49.31 19.50
CA ARG A 10 -100.80 50.12 19.19
C ARG A 10 -99.51 49.33 19.44
N VAL A 11 -99.42 48.62 20.56
CA VAL A 11 -98.28 47.75 20.87
C VAL A 11 -98.19 46.60 19.88
N LEU A 12 -99.29 45.94 19.55
CA LEU A 12 -99.31 44.84 18.57
C LEU A 12 -98.95 45.31 17.17
N THR A 13 -99.35 46.52 16.77
CA THR A 13 -98.98 47.11 15.46
C THR A 13 -97.48 47.43 15.41
N GLU A 14 -96.93 48.03 16.47
CA GLU A 14 -95.49 48.30 16.60
C GLU A 14 -94.65 47.02 16.69
N LEU A 15 -95.16 45.99 17.37
CA LEU A 15 -94.51 44.69 17.47
C LEU A 15 -94.54 43.95 16.12
N ASN A 16 -95.67 43.99 15.41
CA ASN A 16 -95.79 43.43 14.06
C ASN A 16 -94.85 44.14 13.08
N ALA A 17 -94.74 45.46 13.17
CA ALA A 17 -93.80 46.24 12.34
C ALA A 17 -92.32 45.84 12.60
N ARG A 18 -92.02 45.25 13.75
CA ARG A 18 -90.67 44.80 14.16
C ARG A 18 -90.48 43.28 14.13
N ASN A 19 -91.49 42.50 13.74
CA ASN A 19 -91.42 41.04 13.73
C ASN A 19 -90.26 40.53 12.85
N ASP A 20 -90.03 41.15 11.70
CA ASP A 20 -88.91 40.82 10.82
C ASP A 20 -87.54 41.13 11.43
N LEU A 21 -87.44 42.19 12.24
CA LEU A 21 -86.22 42.51 13.00
C LEU A 21 -85.97 41.44 14.07
N ILE A 22 -86.99 41.05 14.83
CA ILE A 22 -86.89 40.00 15.86
C ILE A 22 -86.49 38.66 15.23
N GLN A 23 -87.06 38.30 14.07
CA GLN A 23 -86.66 37.08 13.36
C GLN A 23 -85.22 37.15 12.84
N ARG A 24 -84.77 38.29 12.33
CA ARG A 24 -83.38 38.48 11.91
C ARG A 24 -82.42 38.37 13.09
N ASP A 25 -82.77 38.94 14.24
CA ASP A 25 -81.99 38.84 15.47
C ASP A 25 -81.90 37.40 15.97
N TRP A 26 -83.00 36.64 15.98
CA TRP A 26 -82.94 35.22 16.34
C TRP A 26 -82.07 34.39 15.39
N ARG A 27 -82.14 34.66 14.08
CA ARG A 27 -81.26 33.99 13.10
C ARG A 27 -79.80 34.40 13.27
N SER A 28 -79.53 35.68 13.58
CA SER A 28 -78.17 36.16 13.86
C SER A 28 -77.63 35.62 15.17
N PHE A 29 -78.45 35.55 16.22
CA PHE A 29 -78.09 34.94 17.50
C PHE A 29 -77.83 33.45 17.35
N LYS A 30 -78.68 32.73 16.60
CA LYS A 30 -78.43 31.33 16.24
C LYS A 30 -77.11 31.18 15.48
N ARG A 31 -76.85 31.98 14.44
CA ARG A 31 -75.57 31.94 13.70
C ARG A 31 -74.37 32.25 14.57
N PHE A 32 -74.48 33.22 15.47
CA PHE A 32 -73.44 33.54 16.45
C PHE A 32 -73.16 32.33 17.35
N ASN A 33 -74.22 31.72 17.91
CA ASN A 33 -74.09 30.57 18.78
C ASN A 33 -73.57 29.33 18.03
N ASP A 34 -74.02 29.09 16.79
CA ASP A 34 -73.54 28.01 15.91
C ASP A 34 -72.05 28.19 15.55
N THR A 35 -71.61 29.43 15.32
CA THR A 35 -70.20 29.74 15.04
C THR A 35 -69.32 29.49 16.27
N TYR A 36 -69.78 29.91 17.45
CA TYR A 36 -69.04 29.70 18.70
C TYR A 36 -69.03 28.22 19.09
N ALA A 37 -70.15 27.52 18.93
CA ALA A 37 -70.24 26.07 19.14
C ALA A 37 -69.35 25.28 18.16
N GLY A 38 -69.26 25.73 16.90
CA GLY A 38 -68.36 25.14 15.90
C GLY A 38 -66.87 25.39 16.18
N ALA A 39 -66.52 26.51 16.81
CA ALA A 39 -65.14 26.85 17.15
C ALA A 39 -64.67 26.30 18.50
N ALA A 40 -65.57 26.12 19.47
CA ALA A 40 -65.24 25.71 20.83
C ALA A 40 -64.46 24.39 20.88
N GLN A 41 -64.85 23.41 20.08
CA GLN A 41 -64.19 22.09 20.09
C GLN A 41 -62.80 22.12 19.47
N ASN A 42 -62.58 22.98 18.48
CA ASN A 42 -61.25 23.20 17.91
C ASN A 42 -60.31 23.87 18.93
N ILE A 43 -60.82 24.85 19.69
CA ILE A 43 -60.05 25.52 20.75
C ILE A 43 -59.65 24.52 21.84
N LEU A 44 -60.60 23.68 22.29
CA LEU A 44 -60.31 22.65 23.29
C LEU A 44 -59.31 21.60 22.77
N THR A 45 -59.42 21.21 21.50
CA THR A 45 -58.47 20.26 20.88
C THR A 45 -57.05 20.83 20.80
N ILE A 46 -56.91 22.12 20.50
CA ILE A 46 -55.60 22.81 20.48
C ILE A 46 -55.01 22.88 21.89
N LEU A 47 -55.82 23.25 22.89
CA LEU A 47 -55.39 23.31 24.28
C LEU A 47 -54.97 21.94 24.82
N ASP A 48 -55.71 20.88 24.47
CA ASP A 48 -55.39 19.50 24.87
C ASP A 48 -54.10 18.99 24.21
N SER A 49 -53.92 19.28 22.92
CA SER A 49 -52.69 18.96 22.18
C SER A 49 -51.48 19.71 22.76
N PHE A 50 -51.66 20.98 23.11
CA PHE A 50 -50.62 21.81 23.73
C PHE A 50 -50.27 21.32 25.14
N ASN A 51 -51.28 20.92 25.93
CA ASN A 51 -51.08 20.37 27.27
C ASN A 51 -50.33 19.03 27.20
N THR A 52 -50.75 18.12 26.32
CA THR A 52 -50.08 16.83 26.09
C THR A 52 -48.63 17.01 25.65
N THR A 53 -48.35 17.98 24.78
CA THR A 53 -47.00 18.31 24.32
C THR A 53 -46.14 18.89 25.45
N SER A 54 -46.70 19.81 26.24
CA SER A 54 -46.02 20.43 27.37
C SER A 54 -45.71 19.42 28.46
N GLU A 55 -46.66 18.53 28.80
CA GLU A 55 -46.45 17.45 29.75
C GLU A 55 -45.40 16.46 29.24
N THR A 56 -45.41 16.14 27.94
CA THR A 56 -44.38 15.29 27.34
C THR A 56 -43.00 15.94 27.41
N LEU A 57 -42.90 17.25 27.14
CA LEU A 57 -41.64 17.97 27.22
C LEU A 57 -41.11 18.04 28.66
N VAL A 58 -41.98 18.34 29.63
CA VAL A 58 -41.59 18.37 31.05
C VAL A 58 -41.18 16.97 31.53
N ARG A 59 -41.93 15.93 31.14
CA ARG A 59 -41.62 14.53 31.47
C ARG A 59 -40.32 14.04 30.85
N GLN A 60 -39.99 14.48 29.63
CA GLN A 60 -38.77 14.10 28.92
C GLN A 60 -37.60 15.08 29.13
N SER A 61 -37.79 16.14 29.91
CA SER A 61 -36.77 17.18 30.12
C SER A 61 -35.44 16.61 30.65
N SER A 62 -35.51 15.69 31.62
CA SER A 62 -34.36 14.95 32.15
C SER A 62 -33.68 14.08 31.09
N ALA A 63 -34.45 13.38 30.25
CA ALA A 63 -33.89 12.55 29.17
C ALA A 63 -33.20 13.39 28.09
N LEU A 64 -33.75 14.56 27.76
CA LEU A 64 -33.15 15.50 26.82
C LEU A 64 -31.86 16.12 27.39
N ASP A 65 -31.85 16.46 28.67
CA ASP A 65 -30.67 16.98 29.36
C ASP A 65 -29.53 15.94 29.39
N VAL A 66 -29.85 14.69 29.70
CA VAL A 66 -28.90 13.57 29.65
C VAL A 66 -28.37 13.36 28.23
N LEU A 67 -29.23 13.42 27.20
CA LEU A 67 -28.79 13.30 25.81
C LEU A 67 -27.83 14.43 25.42
N LEU A 68 -28.15 15.67 25.76
CA LEU A 68 -27.33 16.83 25.45
C LEU A 68 -25.98 16.77 26.18
N MET A 69 -25.98 16.42 27.46
CA MET A 69 -24.74 16.23 28.22
C MET A 69 -23.88 15.08 27.66
N ASN A 70 -24.49 13.95 27.29
CA ASN A 70 -23.78 12.86 26.64
C ASN A 70 -23.21 13.26 25.28
N ALA A 71 -23.95 14.03 24.48
CA ALA A 71 -23.48 14.53 23.19
C ALA A 71 -22.29 15.49 23.34
N ILE A 72 -22.35 16.40 24.33
CA ILE A 72 -21.24 17.30 24.66
C ILE A 72 -20.04 16.49 25.15
N GLY A 73 -20.24 15.58 26.11
CA GLY A 73 -19.16 14.74 26.64
C GLY A 73 -18.52 13.84 25.58
N PHE A 74 -19.31 13.33 24.63
CA PHE A 74 -18.77 12.61 23.46
C PHE A 74 -17.96 13.54 22.55
N GLY A 75 -18.44 14.75 22.29
CA GLY A 75 -17.73 15.75 21.50
C GLY A 75 -16.39 16.15 22.14
N ASP A 76 -16.37 16.36 23.45
CA ASP A 76 -15.16 16.68 24.21
C ASP A 76 -14.19 15.50 24.20
N ALA A 77 -14.66 14.28 24.48
CA ALA A 77 -13.82 13.08 24.46
C ALA A 77 -13.23 12.80 23.06
N ALA A 78 -14.01 12.98 22.00
CA ALA A 78 -13.53 12.84 20.62
C ALA A 78 -12.49 13.93 20.28
N THR A 79 -12.74 15.16 20.72
CA THR A 79 -11.81 16.28 20.54
C THR A 79 -10.51 16.02 21.28
N ASP A 80 -10.55 15.58 22.53
CA ASP A 80 -9.37 15.26 23.33
C ASP A 80 -8.57 14.10 22.72
N LEU A 81 -9.25 13.03 22.27
CA LEU A 81 -8.60 11.91 21.60
C LEU A 81 -7.84 12.39 20.36
N LEU A 82 -8.50 13.14 19.49
CA LEU A 82 -7.91 13.64 18.26
C LEU A 82 -6.83 14.69 18.53
N ALA A 83 -7.06 15.64 19.43
CA ALA A 83 -6.12 16.70 19.77
C ALA A 83 -4.84 16.13 20.39
N THR A 84 -4.97 15.14 21.27
CA THR A 84 -3.85 14.45 21.90
C THR A 84 -3.06 13.60 20.90
N ASN A 85 -3.74 12.97 19.93
CA ASN A 85 -3.11 12.04 18.99
C ASN A 85 -2.77 12.63 17.62
N LYS A 86 -3.18 13.87 17.30
CA LYS A 86 -3.02 14.46 15.96
C LYS A 86 -1.57 14.40 15.47
N ASP A 87 -0.62 14.65 16.36
CA ASP A 87 0.79 14.73 15.99
C ASP A 87 1.39 13.32 15.88
N ASN A 88 0.96 12.37 16.72
CA ASN A 88 1.30 10.95 16.58
C ASN A 88 0.79 10.37 15.26
N LEU A 89 -0.45 10.67 14.85
CA LEU A 89 -1.02 10.22 13.58
C LEU A 89 -0.25 10.78 12.39
N LYS A 90 0.14 12.05 12.44
CA LYS A 90 1.02 12.66 11.43
C LYS A 90 2.39 11.98 11.40
N SER A 91 2.98 11.73 12.57
CA SER A 91 4.27 11.05 12.68
C SER A 91 4.21 9.64 12.09
N VAL A 92 3.16 8.85 12.39
CA VAL A 92 2.99 7.52 11.80
C VAL A 92 2.86 7.59 10.29
N ALA A 93 2.05 8.51 9.76
CA ALA A 93 1.92 8.71 8.32
C ALA A 93 3.25 9.09 7.67
N HIS A 94 4.02 9.99 8.30
CA HIS A 94 5.32 10.42 7.82
C HIS A 94 6.38 9.33 7.88
N LEU A 95 6.39 8.51 8.93
CA LEU A 95 7.30 7.38 9.10
C LEU A 95 6.99 6.24 8.13
N LEU A 96 5.71 6.02 7.82
CA LEU A 96 5.28 4.95 6.92
C LEU A 96 5.44 5.32 5.44
N ALA A 97 5.34 6.62 5.10
CA ALA A 97 5.42 7.12 3.73
C ALA A 97 6.61 6.56 2.93
N PRO A 98 7.89 6.65 3.36
CA PRO A 98 9.01 6.18 2.55
C PRO A 98 8.99 4.66 2.31
N THR A 99 8.50 3.88 3.28
CA THR A 99 8.37 2.42 3.13
C THR A 99 7.24 2.06 2.17
N ALA A 100 6.10 2.76 2.27
CA ALA A 100 4.98 2.57 1.37
C ALA A 100 5.35 2.98 -0.07
N ASP A 101 6.02 4.12 -0.26
CA ASP A 101 6.47 4.60 -1.55
C ASP A 101 7.42 3.59 -2.22
N LEU A 102 8.39 3.04 -1.47
CA LEU A 102 9.29 2.00 -1.97
C LEU A 102 8.54 0.72 -2.33
N LEU A 103 7.55 0.32 -1.52
CA LEU A 103 6.72 -0.85 -1.80
C LEU A 103 5.91 -0.65 -3.09
N PHE A 104 5.31 0.53 -3.28
CA PHE A 104 4.57 0.87 -4.49
C PHE A 104 5.47 0.91 -5.72
N GLU A 105 6.66 1.51 -5.59
CA GLU A 105 7.68 1.55 -6.65
C GLU A 105 8.05 0.13 -7.12
N TYR A 106 8.35 -0.79 -6.20
CA TYR A 106 8.76 -2.15 -6.53
C TYR A 106 7.59 -3.14 -6.70
N SER A 107 6.34 -2.72 -6.48
CA SER A 107 5.16 -3.60 -6.51
C SER A 107 5.03 -4.48 -7.76
N PRO A 108 5.37 -4.02 -8.99
CA PRO A 108 5.25 -4.87 -10.18
C PRO A 108 6.22 -6.05 -10.19
N THR A 109 7.35 -5.94 -9.48
CA THR A 109 8.38 -6.99 -9.46
C THR A 109 7.93 -8.24 -8.70
N PHE A 110 7.01 -8.12 -7.73
CA PHE A 110 6.46 -9.26 -6.99
C PHE A 110 5.69 -10.20 -7.90
N THR A 111 4.88 -9.67 -8.82
CA THR A 111 4.14 -10.51 -9.77
C THR A 111 5.11 -11.30 -10.64
N CYS A 112 6.15 -10.66 -11.16
CA CYS A 112 7.18 -11.33 -11.95
C CYS A 112 7.92 -12.40 -11.15
N MET A 113 8.27 -12.13 -9.89
CA MET A 113 8.88 -13.11 -8.99
C MET A 113 7.95 -14.30 -8.75
N LEU A 114 6.69 -14.08 -8.38
CA LEU A 114 5.76 -15.14 -8.00
C LEU A 114 5.35 -16.01 -9.19
N VAL A 115 5.01 -15.39 -10.33
CA VAL A 115 4.67 -16.10 -11.56
C VAL A 115 5.91 -16.81 -12.09
N GLY A 116 7.06 -16.14 -12.12
CA GLY A 116 8.32 -16.74 -12.57
C GLY A 116 8.76 -17.94 -11.73
N THR A 117 8.60 -17.85 -10.41
CA THR A 117 8.85 -18.99 -9.49
C THR A 117 7.90 -20.15 -9.81
N THR A 118 6.61 -19.85 -10.01
CA THR A 118 5.62 -20.89 -10.34
C THR A 118 5.92 -21.56 -11.67
N ASN A 119 6.28 -20.79 -12.69
CA ASN A 119 6.68 -21.32 -14.00
C ASN A 119 7.93 -22.18 -13.86
N ASN A 120 8.97 -21.70 -13.18
CA ASN A 120 10.21 -22.45 -12.97
C ASN A 120 9.96 -23.81 -12.28
N LEU A 121 9.10 -23.84 -11.26
CA LEU A 121 8.72 -25.09 -10.59
C LEU A 121 8.00 -26.06 -11.54
N LYS A 122 7.08 -25.57 -12.37
CA LYS A 122 6.32 -26.39 -13.34
C LYS A 122 7.17 -26.86 -14.52
N ASP A 123 8.13 -26.05 -14.94
CA ASP A 123 8.86 -26.22 -16.20
C ASP A 123 10.24 -26.90 -16.01
N GLY A 124 10.52 -27.45 -14.83
CA GLY A 124 11.66 -28.37 -14.64
C GLY A 124 12.51 -28.17 -13.39
N ALA A 125 12.20 -27.24 -12.49
CA ALA A 125 13.01 -27.10 -11.28
C ALA A 125 12.98 -28.37 -10.40
N TYR A 126 11.83 -29.04 -10.29
CA TYR A 126 11.71 -30.31 -9.56
C TYR A 126 12.52 -31.45 -10.18
N SER A 127 12.72 -31.45 -11.50
CA SER A 127 13.59 -32.44 -12.15
C SER A 127 15.07 -32.05 -12.06
N ALA A 128 15.41 -30.76 -12.11
CA ALA A 128 16.79 -30.28 -12.11
C ALA A 128 17.46 -30.32 -10.72
N PHE A 129 16.75 -29.94 -9.65
CA PHE A 129 17.31 -29.91 -8.29
C PHE A 129 16.82 -31.08 -7.42
N GLY A 130 15.94 -31.92 -7.98
CA GLY A 130 15.21 -32.97 -7.28
C GLY A 130 13.90 -32.51 -6.64
N GLY A 131 13.14 -33.46 -6.12
CA GLY A 131 11.75 -33.28 -5.69
C GLY A 131 10.71 -33.75 -6.72
N ALA A 132 11.11 -34.12 -7.95
CA ALA A 132 10.20 -34.70 -8.94
C ALA A 132 9.53 -36.00 -8.48
N ASP A 133 10.22 -36.81 -7.65
CA ASP A 133 9.66 -38.01 -7.02
C ASP A 133 9.12 -37.76 -5.59
N GLY A 134 9.16 -36.50 -5.13
CA GLY A 134 8.67 -36.07 -3.82
C GLY A 134 9.54 -36.46 -2.62
N ARG A 135 10.71 -37.09 -2.82
CA ARG A 135 11.52 -37.65 -1.71
C ARG A 135 13.03 -37.59 -1.90
N SER A 136 13.52 -37.34 -3.12
CA SER A 136 14.96 -37.29 -3.43
C SER A 136 15.38 -35.90 -3.93
N LEU A 137 16.62 -35.53 -3.63
CA LEU A 137 17.28 -34.34 -4.19
C LEU A 137 18.40 -34.76 -5.14
N GLN A 138 18.61 -34.00 -6.21
CA GLN A 138 19.67 -34.25 -7.19
C GLN A 138 20.69 -33.12 -7.09
N PHE A 139 21.93 -33.48 -6.78
CA PHE A 139 23.05 -32.54 -6.72
C PHE A 139 24.14 -33.00 -7.69
N ASP A 140 24.49 -32.13 -8.62
CA ASP A 140 25.76 -32.23 -9.33
C ASP A 140 26.81 -31.45 -8.54
N VAL A 141 27.83 -32.15 -8.05
CA VAL A 141 28.86 -31.57 -7.17
C VAL A 141 30.20 -31.64 -7.89
N ALA A 142 30.73 -30.47 -8.21
CA ALA A 142 32.09 -30.32 -8.73
C ALA A 142 33.03 -29.85 -7.62
N LEU A 143 34.30 -30.31 -7.67
CA LEU A 143 35.38 -29.66 -6.96
C LEU A 143 35.73 -28.37 -7.72
N LEU A 144 35.32 -27.24 -7.17
CA LEU A 144 35.58 -25.93 -7.76
C LEU A 144 36.95 -25.38 -7.33
N PRO A 145 37.67 -24.66 -8.20
CA PRO A 145 38.82 -23.86 -7.81
C PRO A 145 38.47 -22.94 -6.64
N GLY A 146 39.34 -22.88 -5.62
CA GLY A 146 39.08 -22.09 -4.42
C GLY A 146 38.95 -20.60 -4.72
N ASN A 147 37.93 -19.97 -4.11
CA ASN A 147 37.74 -18.52 -4.11
C ASN A 147 38.79 -17.83 -3.23
N ASP A 148 39.08 -16.56 -3.52
CA ASP A 148 39.96 -15.78 -2.63
C ASP A 148 39.27 -15.56 -1.28
N PRO A 149 40.02 -15.68 -0.18
CA PRO A 149 39.50 -15.31 1.13
C PRO A 149 39.20 -13.82 1.18
N TYR A 150 38.20 -13.45 1.96
CA TYR A 150 37.90 -12.06 2.30
C TYR A 150 39.10 -11.39 2.99
N ARG A 151 39.48 -10.20 2.51
CA ARG A 151 40.54 -9.36 3.07
C ARG A 151 39.96 -8.03 3.53
N PHE A 152 40.11 -7.75 4.82
CA PHE A 152 39.82 -6.42 5.35
C PHE A 152 41.05 -5.53 5.18
N PRO A 153 40.89 -4.26 4.73
CA PRO A 153 39.65 -3.58 4.36
C PRO A 153 39.26 -3.70 2.87
N ASP A 154 40.07 -4.38 2.05
CA ASP A 154 39.96 -4.42 0.59
C ASP A 154 38.64 -4.96 0.04
N ASN A 155 37.89 -5.71 0.86
CA ASN A 155 36.65 -6.37 0.47
C ASN A 155 35.38 -5.85 1.18
N LEU A 156 35.40 -4.64 1.72
CA LEU A 156 34.21 -4.07 2.37
C LEU A 156 32.97 -4.09 1.45
N PRO A 157 31.77 -4.41 1.97
CA PRO A 157 30.57 -4.48 1.15
C PRO A 157 30.27 -3.17 0.42
N ILE A 158 29.90 -3.29 -0.85
CA ILE A 158 29.41 -2.17 -1.67
C ILE A 158 27.90 -2.32 -1.82
N VAL A 159 27.17 -1.29 -1.41
CA VAL A 159 25.69 -1.21 -1.46
C VAL A 159 25.25 0.02 -2.25
N ALA A 160 25.79 0.18 -3.45
CA ALA A 160 25.59 1.37 -4.29
C ALA A 160 24.65 1.15 -5.48
N ALA A 161 24.11 -0.06 -5.66
CA ALA A 161 23.11 -0.33 -6.67
C ALA A 161 21.80 0.42 -6.40
N LYS A 162 21.14 0.85 -7.48
CA LYS A 162 19.89 1.63 -7.46
C LYS A 162 18.71 0.87 -8.08
N GLY A 163 18.81 -0.44 -8.25
CA GLY A 163 17.75 -1.28 -8.82
C GLY A 163 18.15 -1.90 -10.16
N GLY A 164 17.15 -2.15 -11.02
CA GLY A 164 17.31 -2.71 -12.36
C GLY A 164 17.91 -1.72 -13.37
N PRO A 165 17.80 -2.00 -14.68
CA PRO A 165 18.32 -1.12 -15.72
C PRO A 165 17.87 0.34 -15.55
N GLY A 166 18.82 1.27 -15.63
CA GLY A 166 18.56 2.70 -15.41
C GLY A 166 18.21 3.08 -13.96
N GLY A 167 18.42 2.18 -12.98
CA GLY A 167 18.11 2.42 -11.57
C GLY A 167 16.60 2.35 -11.27
N LYS A 168 15.84 1.61 -12.08
CA LYS A 168 14.39 1.45 -11.92
C LYS A 168 14.03 -0.01 -11.61
N PRO A 169 12.90 -0.28 -10.95
CA PRO A 169 12.36 -1.64 -10.82
C PRO A 169 12.22 -2.30 -12.19
N SER A 170 12.63 -3.56 -12.30
CA SER A 170 12.54 -4.34 -13.53
C SER A 170 12.36 -5.82 -13.22
N CYS A 171 11.57 -6.50 -14.06
CA CYS A 171 11.41 -7.94 -14.00
C CYS A 171 12.59 -8.71 -14.62
N GLY A 172 13.54 -8.02 -15.27
CA GLY A 172 14.63 -8.66 -15.99
C GLY A 172 14.07 -9.63 -17.04
N SER A 173 14.41 -10.91 -16.90
CA SER A 173 13.91 -11.98 -17.78
C SER A 173 12.71 -12.74 -17.21
N LEU A 174 12.14 -12.32 -16.07
CA LEU A 174 10.94 -12.92 -15.49
C LEU A 174 9.67 -12.32 -16.10
N PRO A 175 8.54 -13.05 -16.09
CA PRO A 175 8.33 -14.39 -15.51
C PRO A 175 8.70 -15.56 -16.44
N ASP A 176 9.16 -15.30 -17.65
CA ASP A 176 9.52 -16.32 -18.64
C ASP A 176 10.91 -16.04 -19.22
N VAL A 177 11.89 -16.75 -18.67
CA VAL A 177 13.31 -16.57 -19.01
C VAL A 177 13.65 -17.04 -20.41
N SER A 178 12.81 -17.88 -21.03
CA SER A 178 13.06 -18.42 -22.38
C SER A 178 12.97 -17.34 -23.46
N LYS A 179 12.16 -16.31 -23.22
CA LYS A 179 11.96 -15.17 -24.15
C LYS A 179 13.16 -14.25 -24.26
N ASN A 180 14.09 -14.33 -23.30
CA ASN A 180 15.26 -13.47 -23.24
C ASN A 180 16.55 -14.30 -23.04
N PHE A 181 16.57 -15.50 -23.61
CA PHE A 181 17.75 -16.37 -23.56
C PHE A 181 18.74 -16.04 -24.70
N PRO A 182 20.06 -15.94 -24.42
CA PRO A 182 20.71 -16.08 -23.12
C PRO A 182 20.46 -14.88 -22.20
N VAL A 183 20.17 -15.18 -20.93
CA VAL A 183 19.97 -14.16 -19.88
C VAL A 183 21.27 -13.40 -19.67
N ARG A 184 21.24 -12.09 -19.90
CA ARG A 184 22.41 -11.22 -19.68
C ARG A 184 22.57 -10.89 -18.20
N GLN A 185 23.80 -10.95 -17.70
CA GLN A 185 24.12 -10.48 -16.36
C GLN A 185 23.91 -8.97 -16.28
N LEU A 186 23.13 -8.51 -15.30
CA LEU A 186 23.04 -7.09 -14.97
C LEU A 186 24.26 -6.70 -14.14
N ILE A 187 25.05 -5.74 -14.62
CA ILE A 187 26.17 -5.20 -13.86
C ILE A 187 25.64 -4.14 -12.91
N THR A 188 25.77 -4.41 -11.61
CA THR A 188 25.34 -3.53 -10.53
C THR A 188 26.55 -3.09 -9.72
N ASN A 189 26.50 -1.88 -9.14
CA ASN A 189 27.51 -1.42 -8.19
C ASN A 189 27.24 -2.03 -6.80
N THR A 190 27.36 -3.35 -6.75
CA THR A 190 27.24 -4.22 -5.58
C THR A 190 28.52 -5.02 -5.42
N GLY A 191 28.65 -5.76 -4.32
CA GLY A 191 29.76 -6.68 -4.14
C GLY A 191 30.66 -6.30 -2.98
N TRP A 192 31.97 -6.48 -3.15
CA TRP A 192 32.95 -6.51 -2.06
C TRP A 192 34.26 -5.80 -2.47
N GLY A 193 34.33 -4.52 -2.12
CA GLY A 193 35.49 -3.63 -2.27
C GLY A 193 36.11 -3.63 -3.68
N THR A 194 37.41 -3.96 -3.79
CA THR A 194 38.12 -3.99 -5.08
C THR A 194 37.90 -5.28 -5.89
N GLY A 195 37.01 -6.16 -5.43
CA GLY A 195 36.71 -7.42 -6.10
C GLY A 195 35.82 -7.26 -7.34
N LEU A 196 35.81 -8.27 -8.20
CA LEU A 196 34.85 -8.42 -9.30
C LEU A 196 33.75 -9.41 -8.88
N ASP A 197 32.48 -9.08 -9.12
CA ASP A 197 31.33 -9.96 -8.84
C ASP A 197 31.36 -11.24 -9.69
N ALA A 198 31.78 -11.11 -10.96
CA ALA A 198 32.05 -12.24 -11.85
C ALA A 198 33.55 -12.32 -12.11
N ARG A 199 34.20 -13.42 -11.72
CA ARG A 199 35.61 -13.64 -12.03
C ARG A 199 35.78 -13.97 -13.51
N PRO A 200 36.55 -13.18 -14.28
CA PRO A 200 36.83 -13.50 -15.67
C PRO A 200 37.93 -14.57 -15.82
N ASN A 201 38.59 -14.95 -14.72
CA ASN A 201 39.66 -15.94 -14.70
C ASN A 201 39.19 -17.26 -14.06
N PRO A 202 39.27 -18.40 -14.75
CA PRO A 202 39.00 -19.72 -14.16
C PRO A 202 40.15 -20.27 -13.30
N GLY A 203 41.27 -19.55 -13.19
CA GLY A 203 42.40 -19.94 -12.34
C GLY A 203 42.04 -20.03 -10.86
N ILE A 204 42.83 -20.81 -10.11
CA ILE A 204 42.72 -20.85 -8.64
C ILE A 204 42.99 -19.45 -8.07
N GLY A 205 42.25 -19.10 -7.02
CA GLY A 205 42.45 -17.87 -6.26
C GLY A 205 43.80 -17.82 -5.54
N TYR A 206 43.85 -17.15 -4.40
CA TYR A 206 44.97 -17.23 -3.45
C TYR A 206 44.74 -18.43 -2.52
N PRO A 207 45.26 -19.64 -2.81
CA PRO A 207 45.03 -20.78 -1.95
C PRO A 207 45.79 -20.61 -0.63
N CYS A 208 45.09 -20.87 0.47
CA CYS A 208 45.64 -21.03 1.80
C CYS A 208 44.93 -22.17 2.52
N ALA A 209 45.61 -22.81 3.46
CA ALA A 209 45.03 -23.81 4.33
C ALA A 209 44.71 -23.18 5.70
N ALA A 210 43.47 -23.28 6.14
CA ALA A 210 43.08 -22.94 7.51
C ALA A 210 42.98 -24.21 8.35
N ASN A 211 43.67 -24.26 9.48
CA ASN A 211 43.57 -25.35 10.44
C ASN A 211 42.90 -24.86 11.73
N TRP A 212 41.63 -25.22 11.89
CA TRP A 212 40.81 -24.88 13.07
C TRP A 212 40.86 -25.95 14.15
N PHE A 213 41.29 -27.16 13.84
CA PHE A 213 41.37 -28.28 14.77
C PHE A 213 42.43 -28.18 15.89
N PRO A 214 43.43 -27.28 15.90
CA PRO A 214 44.37 -27.20 17.02
C PRO A 214 43.70 -26.83 18.35
N VAL A 215 42.49 -26.26 18.33
CA VAL A 215 41.71 -25.97 19.55
C VAL A 215 41.21 -27.24 20.26
N THR A 216 41.13 -28.37 19.56
CA THR A 216 40.68 -29.65 20.12
C THR A 216 41.83 -30.51 20.65
N ARG A 217 43.07 -30.01 20.61
CA ARG A 217 44.23 -30.66 21.21
C ARG A 217 44.12 -30.69 22.74
N ALA A 218 44.79 -31.66 23.36
CA ALA A 218 44.88 -31.77 24.82
C ALA A 218 45.46 -30.50 25.47
N VAL A 219 46.39 -29.83 24.77
CA VAL A 219 46.78 -28.45 25.04
C VAL A 219 46.31 -27.61 23.84
N PRO A 220 45.25 -26.80 23.98
CA PRO A 220 44.69 -26.04 22.87
C PRO A 220 45.68 -25.03 22.29
N GLU A 221 45.79 -25.02 20.97
CA GLU A 221 46.56 -24.03 20.21
C GLU A 221 45.63 -23.12 19.40
N ARG A 222 46.10 -21.92 19.06
CA ARG A 222 45.32 -20.98 18.24
C ARG A 222 45.17 -21.54 16.82
N PRO A 223 43.99 -21.44 16.20
CA PRO A 223 43.82 -21.70 14.78
C PRO A 223 44.80 -20.89 13.93
N GLY A 224 45.38 -21.55 12.93
CA GLY A 224 46.33 -20.93 12.01
C GLY A 224 45.80 -20.97 10.58
N VAL A 225 46.07 -19.90 9.83
CA VAL A 225 45.92 -19.89 8.37
C VAL A 225 47.33 -19.86 7.79
N SER A 226 47.63 -20.76 6.86
CA SER A 226 48.92 -20.78 6.17
C SER A 226 49.12 -19.49 5.38
N GLU A 227 50.37 -19.18 5.06
CA GLU A 227 50.65 -18.16 4.06
C GLU A 227 49.90 -18.50 2.76
N CYS A 228 49.22 -17.49 2.20
CA CYS A 228 48.52 -17.64 0.94
C CYS A 228 49.54 -17.65 -0.18
N LEU A 229 49.48 -18.64 -1.08
CA LEU A 229 50.29 -18.59 -2.29
C LEU A 229 49.86 -17.39 -3.15
N PRO A 230 50.79 -16.76 -3.89
CA PRO A 230 50.45 -15.69 -4.82
C PRO A 230 49.41 -16.19 -5.84
N GLY A 231 48.33 -15.43 -5.96
CA GLY A 231 47.27 -15.61 -6.94
C GLY A 231 46.91 -14.26 -7.60
N PRO A 232 45.85 -14.21 -8.43
CA PRO A 232 45.20 -15.36 -9.04
C PRO A 232 46.15 -16.02 -10.06
N ALA A 233 46.20 -17.36 -10.07
CA ALA A 233 46.96 -18.07 -11.10
C ALA A 233 46.39 -17.73 -12.48
N ILE A 234 47.24 -17.56 -13.50
CA ILE A 234 46.77 -17.41 -14.89
C ILE A 234 45.92 -18.65 -15.20
N GLY A 235 44.62 -18.46 -15.42
CA GLY A 235 43.74 -19.56 -15.75
C GLY A 235 44.08 -20.16 -17.11
N PRO A 236 43.65 -21.39 -17.40
CA PRO A 236 43.77 -21.96 -18.73
C PRO A 236 43.15 -21.00 -19.76
N SER A 237 43.89 -20.67 -20.83
CA SER A 237 43.27 -20.03 -21.99
C SER A 237 42.21 -20.99 -22.53
N ALA A 238 41.01 -20.49 -22.81
CA ALA A 238 39.85 -21.27 -23.21
C ALA A 238 39.95 -21.87 -24.64
N GLY A 239 41.17 -22.13 -25.12
CA GLY A 239 41.48 -22.64 -26.45
C GLY A 239 42.50 -21.76 -27.20
N PRO A 240 43.04 -22.23 -28.33
CA PRO A 240 44.04 -21.51 -29.14
C PRO A 240 43.56 -20.14 -29.66
N ASP A 241 42.25 -20.00 -29.83
CA ASP A 241 41.62 -18.82 -30.44
C ASP A 241 41.02 -17.85 -29.41
N THR A 242 41.25 -18.10 -28.11
CA THR A 242 40.74 -17.25 -27.04
C THR A 242 41.80 -16.27 -26.53
N PRO A 243 41.41 -15.03 -26.20
CA PRO A 243 42.34 -14.04 -25.67
C PRO A 243 43.05 -14.58 -24.41
N PRO A 244 44.38 -14.35 -24.27
CA PRO A 244 45.05 -14.48 -23.00
C PRO A 244 44.35 -13.62 -21.94
N TYR A 245 44.41 -14.07 -20.68
CA TYR A 245 43.83 -13.31 -19.57
C TYR A 245 44.38 -11.87 -19.52
N GLY A 246 43.48 -10.89 -19.51
CA GLY A 246 43.84 -9.46 -19.49
C GLY A 246 44.22 -8.86 -20.84
N ALA A 247 44.17 -9.62 -21.94
CA ALA A 247 44.36 -9.07 -23.28
C ALA A 247 43.19 -8.16 -23.66
N PRO A 248 43.44 -7.03 -24.34
CA PRO A 248 42.37 -6.19 -24.86
C PRO A 248 41.49 -6.98 -25.84
N MET A 249 40.17 -6.90 -25.66
CA MET A 249 39.20 -7.51 -26.58
C MET A 249 39.07 -6.71 -27.89
N TYR A 250 39.36 -5.40 -27.82
CA TYR A 250 39.17 -4.45 -28.89
C TYR A 250 40.40 -3.57 -29.10
N ALA A 251 40.70 -3.23 -30.36
CA ALA A 251 41.70 -2.24 -30.71
C ALA A 251 41.19 -0.82 -30.37
N PRO A 252 42.08 0.19 -30.28
CA PRO A 252 41.65 1.59 -30.28
C PRO A 252 40.76 1.87 -31.51
N GLY A 253 39.46 2.08 -31.29
CA GLY A 253 38.45 2.19 -32.36
C GLY A 253 37.40 1.07 -32.40
N GLY A 254 37.41 0.12 -31.45
CA GLY A 254 36.32 -0.85 -31.25
C GLY A 254 36.35 -2.08 -32.17
N GLN A 255 37.39 -2.24 -32.98
CA GLN A 255 37.59 -3.44 -33.80
C GLN A 255 37.92 -4.64 -32.92
N ALA A 256 37.20 -5.75 -33.09
CA ALA A 256 37.46 -6.99 -32.37
C ALA A 256 38.87 -7.54 -32.69
N LEU A 257 39.64 -7.85 -31.65
CA LEU A 257 41.00 -8.40 -31.79
C LEU A 257 41.03 -9.93 -31.83
N TRP A 258 39.90 -10.59 -31.57
CA TRP A 258 39.81 -12.04 -31.40
C TRP A 258 38.65 -12.64 -32.19
N PRO A 259 38.79 -13.85 -32.75
CA PRO A 259 37.72 -14.54 -33.48
C PRO A 259 36.47 -14.73 -32.61
N GLY A 260 35.29 -14.53 -33.19
CA GLY A 260 34.00 -14.72 -32.49
C GLY A 260 33.60 -13.59 -31.53
N VAL A 261 34.43 -12.57 -31.34
CA VAL A 261 34.07 -11.34 -30.63
C VAL A 261 33.37 -10.39 -31.62
N SER A 262 32.11 -10.08 -31.39
CA SER A 262 31.40 -9.07 -32.17
C SER A 262 32.11 -7.72 -32.05
N PRO A 263 32.17 -6.90 -33.13
CA PRO A 263 32.70 -5.53 -33.04
C PRO A 263 32.07 -4.80 -31.85
N ALA A 264 32.86 -3.97 -31.16
CA ALA A 264 32.30 -3.14 -30.11
C ALA A 264 31.17 -2.32 -30.74
N GLY A 265 29.95 -2.53 -30.26
CA GLY A 265 28.84 -1.65 -30.61
C GLY A 265 29.18 -0.23 -30.17
N PRO A 266 28.43 0.79 -30.62
CA PRO A 266 28.43 2.07 -29.92
C PRO A 266 28.26 1.79 -28.42
N GLU A 267 28.94 2.56 -27.55
CA GLU A 267 28.75 2.44 -26.10
C GLU A 267 27.27 2.22 -25.85
N PRO A 268 26.88 1.15 -25.13
CA PRO A 268 25.47 0.92 -24.88
C PRO A 268 24.96 2.20 -24.26
N GLY A 269 24.16 2.94 -25.06
CA GLY A 269 23.50 4.12 -24.56
C GLY A 269 22.71 3.73 -23.31
N PRO A 270 22.25 4.70 -22.51
CA PRO A 270 21.41 4.39 -21.35
C PRO A 270 20.39 3.33 -21.74
N VAL A 271 20.41 2.19 -21.03
CA VAL A 271 19.64 1.00 -21.41
C VAL A 271 18.23 1.45 -21.73
N ARG A 272 17.84 1.35 -23.01
CA ARG A 272 16.48 1.67 -23.45
C ARG A 272 15.60 0.50 -23.04
N PRO A 273 14.73 0.64 -22.03
CA PRO A 273 13.91 -0.48 -21.56
C PRO A 273 12.99 -1.00 -22.67
N GLU A 274 12.64 -0.14 -23.63
CA GLU A 274 11.68 -0.39 -24.70
C GLU A 274 12.22 -1.30 -25.83
N GLU A 275 13.54 -1.33 -26.07
CA GLU A 275 14.11 -2.08 -27.21
C GLU A 275 14.51 -3.53 -26.87
N ASN A 276 14.64 -3.88 -25.59
CA ASN A 276 14.99 -5.24 -25.13
C ASN A 276 13.78 -6.08 -24.72
N GLY A 277 12.56 -5.68 -25.10
CA GLY A 277 11.33 -6.34 -24.66
C GLY A 277 11.10 -6.24 -23.14
N GLN A 278 11.77 -5.31 -22.47
CA GLN A 278 11.67 -5.05 -21.02
C GLN A 278 10.61 -3.99 -20.71
N SER A 279 9.57 -3.92 -21.55
CA SER A 279 8.39 -3.12 -21.28
C SER A 279 7.67 -3.68 -20.06
N PRO A 280 7.12 -2.84 -19.17
CA PRO A 280 6.14 -3.31 -18.21
C PRO A 280 4.91 -3.85 -18.96
N PRO A 281 4.15 -4.81 -18.39
CA PRO A 281 2.78 -5.04 -18.82
C PRO A 281 1.91 -3.79 -18.61
#